data_AF-N9LKN2-F1
#
_entry.id   AF-N9LKN2-F1
#
_cell.length_a   1.000
_cell.length_b   1.000
_cell.length_c   1.000
_cell.angle_alpha   90.00
_cell.angle_beta   90.00
_cell.angle_gamma   90.00
#
_symmetry.space_group_name_H-M   'P 1'
#
loop_
_entity.id
_entity.type
_entity.pdbx_description
1 polymer ?
#
loop_
_entity_poly.entity_id
_entity_poly.type
_entity_poly.pdbx_seq_one_letter_code
_entity_poly.pdbx_strand_id
1 'polypeptide(L)'
;MCDFELSEIIGLIQIAIGIIAIVLAILGYRKVLKQIDISNKQTNLTIAQVNSLNKERQADLKISLLSELNLQIKQLIEIKHNYEKLTIDLGNLLILLNTDPVKFANVISNMPIFEQIFERTKSERTIVVDNRLKGLEELYDDIYGNEVDVSTLEKTIQDTYKNNREIDGITVELNQILLAMEKLENSATQLR
;
A
#
# COMPACT_ATOMS: atom_id res chain seq x y z
N MET A 1 69.33 44.65 50.63
CA MET A 1 69.85 43.55 49.78
C MET A 1 68.88 42.37 49.71
N CYS A 2 68.10 42.05 50.75
CA CYS A 2 67.09 40.97 50.69
C CYS A 2 65.90 41.21 49.73
N ASP A 3 65.55 42.45 49.39
CA ASP A 3 64.34 42.72 48.58
C ASP A 3 64.50 42.41 47.08
N PHE A 4 65.75 42.33 46.59
CA PHE A 4 66.04 42.09 45.16
C PHE A 4 65.87 40.61 44.78
N GLU A 5 66.29 39.69 45.65
CA GLU A 5 66.15 38.24 45.44
C GLU A 5 64.68 37.78 45.51
N LEU A 6 63.87 38.43 46.35
CA LEU A 6 62.45 38.11 46.49
C LEU A 6 61.65 38.43 45.21
N SER A 7 62.00 39.53 44.53
CA SER A 7 61.38 39.94 43.27
C SER A 7 61.64 38.96 42.13
N GLU A 8 62.86 38.43 42.01
CA GLU A 8 63.20 37.43 40.98
C GLU A 8 62.47 36.10 41.21
N ILE A 9 62.36 35.66 42.47
CA ILE A 9 61.64 34.43 42.83
C ILE A 9 60.14 34.54 42.48
N ILE A 10 59.51 35.68 42.76
CA ILE A 10 58.09 35.93 42.41
C ILE A 10 57.88 35.91 40.89
N GLY A 11 58.81 36.50 40.12
CA GLY A 11 58.76 36.47 38.65
C GLY A 11 58.86 35.06 38.07
N LEU A 12 59.77 34.23 38.59
CA LEU A 12 59.90 32.83 38.19
C LEU A 12 58.64 32.01 38.50
N ILE A 13 58.01 32.25 39.66
CA ILE A 13 56.75 31.59 40.05
C ILE A 13 55.62 31.97 39.08
N GLN A 14 55.50 33.24 38.68
CA GLN A 14 54.49 33.68 37.71
C GLN A 14 54.67 33.03 36.33
N ILE A 15 55.93 32.91 35.86
CA ILE A 15 56.24 32.22 34.60
C ILE A 15 55.84 30.74 34.70
N ALA A 16 56.16 30.08 35.81
CA ALA A 16 55.79 28.68 36.04
C ALA A 16 54.27 28.47 36.04
N ILE A 17 53.52 29.35 36.69
CA ILE A 17 52.05 29.34 36.68
C ILE A 17 51.51 29.55 35.25
N GLY A 18 52.10 30.47 34.48
CA GLY A 18 51.73 30.71 33.08
C GLY A 18 51.94 29.49 32.20
N ILE A 19 53.06 28.78 32.36
CA ILE A 19 53.35 27.54 31.63
C ILE A 19 52.33 26.44 32.00
N ILE A 20 52.02 26.28 33.28
CA ILE A 20 51.02 25.31 33.75
C ILE A 20 49.64 25.62 33.14
N ALA A 21 49.25 26.89 33.09
CA ALA A 21 47.98 27.32 32.48
C ALA A 21 47.93 26.99 30.98
N ILE A 22 49.02 27.19 30.24
CA ILE A 22 49.12 26.83 28.81
C ILE A 22 49.00 25.33 28.61
N VAL A 23 49.68 24.52 29.43
CA VAL A 23 49.60 23.05 29.37
C VAL A 23 48.17 22.58 29.62
N LEU A 24 47.49 23.14 30.62
CA LEU A 24 46.09 22.84 30.92
C LEU A 24 45.15 23.25 29.77
N ALA A 25 45.39 24.40 29.13
CA ALA A 25 44.62 24.85 27.98
C ALA A 25 44.77 23.89 26.78
N ILE A 26 45.99 23.43 26.49
CA ILE A 26 46.26 22.45 25.43
C ILE A 26 45.56 21.12 25.73
N LEU A 27 45.61 20.64 26.98
CA LEU A 27 44.91 19.42 27.39
C LEU A 27 43.39 19.56 27.27
N GLY A 28 42.84 20.71 27.68
CA GLY A 28 41.42 21.04 27.53
C GLY A 28 41.00 21.04 26.05
N TYR A 29 41.77 21.69 25.19
CA TYR A 29 41.52 21.72 23.76
C TYR A 29 41.54 20.33 23.12
N ARG A 30 42.54 19.48 23.47
CA ARG A 30 42.59 18.08 22.99
C ARG A 30 41.38 17.26 23.46
N LYS A 31 40.89 17.51 24.68
CA LYS A 31 39.69 16.83 25.21
C LYS A 31 38.43 17.22 24.44
N VAL A 32 38.27 18.51 24.14
CA VAL A 32 37.14 19.02 23.33
C VAL A 32 37.17 18.43 21.92
N LEU A 33 38.33 18.42 21.25
CA LEU A 33 38.46 17.82 19.92
C LEU A 33 38.10 16.32 19.92
N LYS A 34 38.54 15.56 20.93
CA LYS A 34 38.15 14.15 21.08
C LYS A 34 36.64 13.99 21.28
N GLN A 35 36.00 14.86 22.05
CA GLN A 35 34.55 14.82 22.22
C GLN A 35 33.80 15.12 20.92
N ILE A 36 34.27 16.08 20.12
CA ILE A 36 33.70 16.38 18.80
C ILE A 36 33.81 15.18 17.86
N ASP A 37 34.98 14.52 17.81
CA ASP A 37 35.18 13.32 16.99
C ASP A 37 34.25 12.17 17.41
N ILE A 38 34.10 11.93 18.72
CA ILE A 38 33.17 10.93 19.24
C ILE A 38 31.72 11.29 18.87
N SER A 39 31.32 12.55 19.03
CA SER A 39 29.98 13.03 18.69
C SER A 39 29.67 12.83 17.21
N ASN A 40 30.62 13.15 16.32
CA ASN A 40 30.44 12.96 14.88
C ASN A 40 30.31 11.48 14.51
N LYS A 41 31.11 10.61 15.14
CA LYS A 41 31.01 9.15 14.96
C LYS A 41 29.65 8.62 15.40
N GLN A 42 29.13 9.09 16.54
CA GLN A 42 27.81 8.71 17.03
C GLN A 42 26.70 9.16 16.07
N THR A 43 26.72 10.42 15.62
CA THR A 43 25.74 10.93 14.65
C THR A 43 25.73 10.10 13.36
N ASN A 44 26.91 9.80 12.81
CA ASN A 44 27.02 8.99 11.59
C ASN A 44 26.51 7.55 11.79
N LEU A 45 26.78 6.94 12.95
CA LEU A 45 26.24 5.63 13.30
C LEU A 45 24.72 5.66 13.42
N THR A 46 24.15 6.68 14.07
CA THR A 46 22.69 6.86 14.17
C THR A 46 22.05 7.04 12.79
N ILE A 47 22.66 7.85 11.91
CA ILE A 47 22.18 8.02 10.53
C ILE A 47 22.23 6.67 9.78
N ALA A 48 23.33 5.91 9.91
CA ALA A 48 23.44 4.60 9.29
C ALA A 48 22.39 3.60 9.80
N GLN A 49 22.12 3.59 11.11
CA GLN A 49 21.10 2.76 11.73
C GLN A 49 19.68 3.13 11.29
N VAL A 50 19.37 4.43 11.22
CA VAL A 50 18.07 4.90 10.72
C VAL A 50 17.89 4.52 9.25
N ASN A 51 18.94 4.64 8.44
CA ASN A 51 18.89 4.24 7.03
C ASN A 51 18.71 2.73 6.85
N SER A 52 19.36 1.89 7.68
CA SER A 52 19.16 0.44 7.62
C SER A 52 17.74 0.05 8.04
N LEU A 53 17.22 0.63 9.12
CA LEU A 53 15.84 0.41 9.57
C LEU A 53 14.81 0.86 8.53
N ASN A 54 15.03 1.99 7.88
CA ASN A 54 14.15 2.46 6.81
C ASN A 54 14.16 1.52 5.61
N LYS A 55 15.31 0.95 5.24
CA LYS A 55 15.41 -0.05 4.16
C LYS A 55 14.68 -1.34 4.51
N GLU A 56 14.85 -1.83 5.74
CA GLU A 56 14.13 -3.01 6.24
C GLU A 56 12.61 -2.78 6.23
N ARG A 57 12.16 -1.67 6.81
CA ARG A 57 10.74 -1.26 6.78
C ARG A 57 10.21 -1.11 5.35
N GLN A 58 10.99 -0.54 4.44
CA GLN A 58 10.60 -0.40 3.03
C GLN A 58 10.41 -1.77 2.37
N ALA A 59 11.31 -2.73 2.62
CA ALA A 59 11.19 -4.09 2.11
C ALA A 59 9.93 -4.79 2.67
N ASP A 60 9.69 -4.68 3.98
CA ASP A 60 8.51 -5.27 4.63
C ASP A 60 7.20 -4.68 4.08
N LEU A 61 7.13 -3.35 3.94
CA LEU A 61 5.97 -2.67 3.39
C LEU A 61 5.72 -3.06 1.92
N LYS A 62 6.79 -3.20 1.12
CA LYS A 62 6.67 -3.68 -0.26
C LYS A 62 6.13 -5.10 -0.31
N ILE A 63 6.66 -6.02 0.50
CA ILE A 63 6.19 -7.41 0.55
C ILE A 63 4.71 -7.45 0.93
N SER A 64 4.32 -6.71 1.98
CA SER A 64 2.93 -6.65 2.43
C SER A 64 2.01 -6.11 1.33
N LEU A 65 2.41 -5.03 0.66
CA LEU A 65 1.59 -4.39 -0.37
C LEU A 65 1.47 -5.27 -1.62
N LEU A 66 2.56 -5.89 -2.07
CA LEU A 66 2.53 -6.83 -3.20
C LEU A 66 1.67 -8.06 -2.91
N SER A 67 1.69 -8.57 -1.67
CA SER A 67 0.81 -9.66 -1.25
C SER A 67 -0.67 -9.26 -1.33
N GLU A 68 -1.00 -8.06 -0.85
CA GLU A 68 -2.37 -7.55 -0.85
C GLU A 68 -2.88 -7.29 -2.28
N LEU A 69 -2.05 -6.66 -3.12
CA LEU A 69 -2.39 -6.43 -4.53
C LEU A 69 -2.63 -7.75 -5.27
N ASN A 70 -1.79 -8.76 -5.05
CA ASN A 70 -1.97 -10.08 -5.62
C ASN A 70 -3.29 -10.74 -5.20
N LEU A 71 -3.72 -10.55 -3.94
CA LEU A 71 -5.01 -11.05 -3.48
C LEU A 71 -6.17 -10.36 -4.19
N GLN A 72 -6.12 -9.03 -4.30
CA GLN A 72 -7.15 -8.25 -4.99
C GLN A 72 -7.25 -8.58 -6.48
N ILE A 73 -6.11 -8.74 -7.15
CA ILE A 73 -6.07 -9.15 -8.57
C ILE A 73 -6.75 -10.51 -8.74
N LYS A 74 -6.45 -11.49 -7.88
CA LYS A 74 -7.10 -12.81 -7.94
C LYS A 74 -8.61 -12.71 -7.75
N GLN A 75 -9.07 -11.94 -6.77
CA GLN A 75 -10.49 -11.72 -6.52
C GLN A 75 -11.19 -11.07 -7.72
N LEU A 76 -10.57 -10.05 -8.32
CA LEU A 76 -11.14 -9.38 -9.51
C LEU A 76 -11.18 -10.29 -10.74
N ILE A 77 -10.18 -11.16 -10.92
CA ILE A 77 -10.20 -12.18 -11.98
C ILE A 77 -11.38 -13.14 -11.78
N GLU A 78 -11.62 -13.59 -10.54
CA GLU A 78 -12.75 -14.45 -10.22
C GLU A 78 -14.10 -13.75 -10.46
N ILE A 79 -14.24 -12.51 -10.00
CA ILE A 79 -15.42 -11.67 -10.24
C ILE A 79 -15.66 -11.49 -11.74
N LYS A 80 -14.61 -11.19 -12.51
CA LYS A 80 -14.69 -11.06 -13.97
C LYS A 80 -15.21 -12.34 -14.61
N HIS A 81 -14.62 -13.48 -14.24
CA HIS A 81 -15.05 -14.78 -14.77
C HIS A 81 -16.52 -15.07 -14.46
N ASN A 82 -16.98 -14.72 -13.24
CA ASN A 82 -18.37 -14.88 -12.87
C ASN A 82 -19.29 -13.97 -13.68
N TYR A 83 -18.91 -12.72 -13.94
CA TYR A 83 -19.66 -11.80 -14.81
C TYR A 83 -19.76 -12.31 -16.27
N GLU A 84 -18.67 -12.83 -16.81
CA GLU A 84 -18.64 -13.41 -18.16
C GLU A 84 -19.56 -14.62 -18.26
N LYS A 85 -19.47 -15.55 -17.30
CA LYS A 85 -20.36 -16.71 -17.23
C LYS A 85 -21.82 -16.30 -17.12
N LEU A 86 -22.12 -15.37 -16.21
CA LEU A 86 -23.46 -14.82 -16.00
C LEU A 86 -24.03 -14.23 -17.30
N THR A 87 -23.21 -13.49 -18.04
CA THR A 87 -23.61 -12.90 -19.32
C THR A 87 -23.96 -13.98 -20.35
N ILE A 88 -23.19 -15.08 -20.42
CA ILE A 88 -23.48 -16.21 -21.30
C ILE A 88 -24.79 -16.90 -20.88
N ASP A 89 -24.96 -17.18 -19.59
CA ASP A 89 -26.16 -17.86 -19.05
C ASP A 89 -27.42 -17.03 -19.29
N LEU A 90 -27.35 -15.71 -19.06
CA LEU A 90 -28.43 -14.77 -19.38
C LEU A 90 -28.74 -14.76 -20.88
N GLY A 91 -27.72 -14.75 -21.74
CA GLY A 91 -27.90 -14.80 -23.19
C GLY A 91 -28.61 -16.08 -23.65
N ASN A 92 -28.22 -17.23 -23.10
CA ASN A 92 -28.86 -18.52 -23.38
C ASN A 92 -30.32 -18.55 -22.92
N LEU A 93 -30.61 -18.01 -21.74
CA LEU A 93 -31.98 -17.91 -21.23
C LEU A 93 -32.84 -16.98 -22.11
N LEU A 94 -32.29 -15.87 -22.59
CA LEU A 94 -32.99 -14.93 -23.48
C LEU A 94 -33.38 -15.60 -24.81
N ILE A 95 -32.50 -16.43 -25.37
CA ILE A 95 -32.81 -17.26 -26.54
C ILE A 95 -33.95 -18.24 -26.24
N LEU A 96 -33.89 -18.92 -25.10
CA LEU A 96 -34.90 -19.90 -24.68
C LEU A 96 -36.29 -19.27 -24.53
N LEU A 97 -36.37 -18.10 -23.88
CA LEU A 97 -37.62 -17.37 -23.67
C LEU A 97 -38.25 -16.92 -25.01
N ASN A 98 -37.43 -16.57 -26.00
CA ASN A 98 -37.90 -16.17 -27.33
C ASN A 98 -38.35 -17.36 -28.20
N THR A 99 -37.92 -18.59 -27.91
CA THR A 99 -38.31 -19.76 -28.73
C THR A 99 -39.73 -20.28 -28.48
N ASP A 100 -40.32 -20.06 -27.29
CA ASP A 100 -41.70 -20.44 -27.01
C ASP A 100 -42.40 -19.44 -26.05
N PRO A 101 -42.76 -18.25 -26.56
CA PRO A 101 -43.27 -17.16 -25.73
C PRO A 101 -44.61 -17.45 -25.05
N VAL A 102 -45.39 -18.41 -25.55
CA VAL A 102 -46.68 -18.82 -24.96
C VAL A 102 -46.45 -19.66 -23.70
N LYS A 103 -45.44 -20.55 -23.72
CA LYS A 103 -45.07 -21.37 -22.54
C LYS A 103 -44.45 -20.54 -21.42
N PHE A 104 -43.80 -19.42 -21.75
CA PHE A 104 -43.09 -18.57 -20.79
C PHE A 104 -43.78 -17.23 -20.49
N ALA A 105 -45.08 -17.06 -20.80
CA ALA A 105 -45.81 -15.81 -20.62
C ALA A 105 -45.69 -15.20 -19.21
N ASN A 106 -45.61 -16.03 -18.15
CA ASN A 106 -45.39 -15.57 -16.77
C ASN A 106 -43.96 -15.06 -16.52
N VAL A 107 -42.96 -15.59 -17.21
CA VAL A 107 -41.55 -15.15 -17.10
C VAL A 107 -41.32 -13.87 -17.91
N ILE A 108 -42.03 -13.71 -19.04
CA ILE A 108 -42.00 -12.49 -19.88
C ILE A 108 -42.47 -11.24 -19.11
N SER A 109 -43.33 -11.38 -18.09
CA SER A 109 -43.68 -10.24 -17.22
C SER A 109 -42.49 -9.64 -16.45
N ASN A 110 -41.42 -10.43 -16.25
CA ASN A 110 -40.17 -10.02 -15.61
C ASN A 110 -39.04 -9.66 -16.62
N MET A 111 -39.30 -9.69 -17.93
CA MET A 111 -38.30 -9.37 -18.98
C MET A 111 -37.62 -8.00 -18.81
N PRO A 112 -38.31 -6.92 -18.40
CA PRO A 112 -37.64 -5.62 -18.23
C PRO A 112 -36.60 -5.61 -17.11
N ILE A 113 -36.82 -6.38 -16.03
CA ILE A 113 -35.84 -6.56 -14.95
C ILE A 113 -34.66 -7.37 -15.48
N PHE A 114 -34.93 -8.38 -16.31
CA PHE A 114 -33.93 -9.22 -16.94
C PHE A 114 -33.02 -8.45 -17.91
N GLU A 115 -33.60 -7.64 -18.80
CA GLU A 115 -32.85 -6.79 -19.74
C GLU A 115 -32.00 -5.75 -19.02
N GLN A 116 -32.52 -5.14 -17.94
CA GLN A 116 -31.74 -4.22 -17.11
C GLN A 116 -30.55 -4.91 -16.43
N ILE A 117 -30.75 -6.12 -15.91
CA ILE A 117 -29.66 -6.92 -15.32
C ILE A 117 -28.65 -7.27 -16.41
N PHE A 118 -29.09 -7.77 -17.57
CA PHE A 118 -28.22 -8.16 -18.67
C PHE A 118 -27.36 -7.00 -19.17
N GLU A 119 -27.95 -5.84 -19.44
CA GLU A 119 -27.21 -4.67 -19.95
C GLU A 119 -26.22 -4.11 -18.91
N ARG A 120 -26.61 -4.06 -17.62
CA ARG A 120 -25.71 -3.66 -16.52
C ARG A 120 -24.53 -4.61 -16.36
N THR A 121 -24.79 -5.91 -16.46
CA THR A 121 -23.81 -6.98 -16.32
C THR A 121 -22.80 -6.94 -17.47
N LYS A 122 -23.31 -6.81 -18.71
CA LYS A 122 -22.53 -6.89 -19.95
C LYS A 122 -21.63 -5.69 -20.21
N SER A 123 -22.10 -4.47 -19.90
CA SER A 123 -21.40 -3.24 -20.30
C SER A 123 -20.72 -2.53 -19.13
N GLU A 124 -21.47 -2.07 -18.14
CA GLU A 124 -20.94 -1.20 -17.09
C GLU A 124 -20.04 -1.95 -16.10
N ARG A 125 -20.41 -3.15 -15.68
CA ARG A 125 -19.69 -3.86 -14.60
C ARG A 125 -18.40 -4.53 -15.06
N THR A 126 -18.41 -5.18 -16.23
CA THR A 126 -17.18 -5.76 -16.82
C THR A 126 -16.13 -4.67 -17.07
N ILE A 127 -16.55 -3.49 -17.58
CA ILE A 127 -15.64 -2.34 -17.79
C ILE A 127 -15.06 -1.83 -16.47
N VAL A 128 -15.86 -1.74 -15.40
CA VAL A 128 -15.37 -1.32 -14.08
C VAL A 128 -14.34 -2.31 -13.52
N VAL A 129 -14.60 -3.62 -13.64
CA VAL A 129 -13.68 -4.66 -13.18
C VAL A 129 -12.38 -4.64 -14.00
N ASP A 130 -12.46 -4.51 -15.32
CA ASP A 130 -11.29 -4.45 -16.21
C ASP A 130 -10.42 -3.21 -15.95
N ASN A 131 -11.04 -2.04 -15.82
CA ASN A 131 -10.30 -0.81 -15.49
C ASN A 131 -9.60 -0.93 -14.13
N ARG A 132 -10.25 -1.61 -13.17
CA ARG A 132 -9.67 -1.80 -11.85
C ARG A 132 -8.53 -2.80 -11.85
N LEU A 133 -8.69 -3.91 -12.58
CA LEU A 133 -7.64 -4.91 -12.77
C LEU A 133 -6.39 -4.24 -13.35
N LYS A 134 -6.57 -3.47 -14.43
CA LYS A 134 -5.48 -2.73 -15.08
C LYS A 134 -4.77 -1.77 -14.12
N GLY A 135 -5.54 -1.01 -13.33
CA GLY A 135 -4.95 -0.09 -12.36
C GLY A 135 -4.17 -0.79 -11.24
N LEU A 136 -4.59 -1.99 -10.82
CA LEU A 136 -3.86 -2.79 -9.83
C LEU A 136 -2.61 -3.44 -10.42
N GLU A 137 -2.66 -3.89 -11.68
CA GLU A 137 -1.51 -4.43 -12.41
C GLU A 137 -0.43 -3.36 -12.64
N GLU A 138 -0.83 -2.16 -13.07
CA GLU A 138 0.07 -1.00 -13.20
C GLU A 138 0.72 -0.65 -11.86
N LEU A 139 -0.07 -0.62 -10.78
CA LEU A 139 0.45 -0.35 -9.44
C LEU A 139 1.41 -1.45 -8.96
N TYR A 140 1.12 -2.72 -9.25
CA TYR A 140 1.98 -3.85 -8.93
C TYR A 140 3.34 -3.71 -9.62
N ASP A 141 3.33 -3.42 -10.91
CA ASP A 141 4.54 -3.23 -11.71
C ASP A 141 5.37 -2.02 -11.21
N ASP A 142 4.71 -0.91 -10.86
CA ASP A 142 5.37 0.28 -10.33
C ASP A 142 6.07 0.01 -8.99
N ILE A 143 5.44 -0.73 -8.08
CA ILE A 143 6.03 -1.07 -6.77
C ILE A 143 7.18 -2.07 -6.91
N TYR A 144 7.01 -3.03 -7.82
CA TYR A 144 8.01 -4.05 -8.08
C TYR A 144 9.26 -3.47 -8.77
N GLY A 145 9.06 -2.58 -9.75
CA GLY A 145 10.12 -2.03 -10.60
C GLY A 145 10.90 -0.85 -10.01
N ASN A 146 10.30 -0.04 -9.12
CA ASN A 146 10.89 1.23 -8.70
C ASN A 146 11.30 1.28 -7.22
N GLU A 147 12.32 2.08 -6.88
CA GLU A 147 12.57 2.48 -5.50
C GLU A 147 11.51 3.51 -5.08
N VAL A 148 10.53 3.06 -4.29
CA VAL A 148 9.43 3.89 -3.75
C VAL A 148 9.71 4.18 -2.29
N ASP A 149 9.61 5.43 -1.86
CA ASP A 149 9.84 5.80 -0.46
C ASP A 149 8.76 5.25 0.48
N VAL A 150 9.11 5.12 1.76
CA VAL A 150 8.25 4.53 2.79
C VAL A 150 6.91 5.26 2.93
N SER A 151 6.90 6.60 2.82
CA SER A 151 5.66 7.38 3.03
C SER A 151 4.66 7.18 1.89
N THR A 152 5.13 7.05 0.66
CA THR A 152 4.29 6.71 -0.50
C THR A 152 3.77 5.28 -0.37
N LEU A 153 4.60 4.32 0.05
CA LEU A 153 4.14 2.93 0.27
C LEU A 153 3.02 2.86 1.32
N GLU A 154 3.15 3.58 2.42
CA GLU A 154 2.13 3.60 3.48
C GLU A 154 0.81 4.21 3.01
N LYS A 155 0.88 5.29 2.22
CA LYS A 155 -0.30 5.90 1.62
C LYS A 155 -0.97 4.93 0.63
N THR A 156 -0.18 4.31 -0.24
CA THR A 156 -0.69 3.32 -1.20
C THR A 156 -1.35 2.14 -0.49
N ILE A 157 -0.80 1.66 0.63
CA ILE A 157 -1.44 0.62 1.45
C ILE A 157 -2.82 1.06 1.94
N GLN A 158 -2.96 2.29 2.44
CA GLN A 158 -4.26 2.81 2.90
C GLN A 158 -5.27 2.91 1.76
N ASP A 159 -4.83 3.38 0.59
CA ASP A 159 -5.68 3.46 -0.61
C ASP A 159 -6.09 2.06 -1.07
N THR A 160 -5.17 1.08 -1.05
CA THR A 160 -5.45 -0.34 -1.35
C THR A 160 -6.49 -0.95 -0.41
N TYR A 161 -6.45 -0.63 0.90
CA TYR A 161 -7.49 -1.08 1.84
C TYR A 161 -8.85 -0.44 1.60
N LYS A 162 -8.89 0.85 1.23
CA LYS A 162 -10.13 1.51 0.86
C LYS A 162 -10.73 0.87 -0.39
N ASN A 163 -9.87 0.54 -1.35
CA ASN A 163 -10.23 -0.12 -2.60
C ASN A 163 -10.80 -1.53 -2.40
N ASN A 164 -10.33 -2.26 -1.37
CA ASN A 164 -10.90 -3.58 -1.01
C ASN A 164 -12.39 -3.50 -0.67
N ARG A 165 -12.84 -2.45 0.03
CA ARG A 165 -14.27 -2.29 0.36
C ARG A 165 -15.15 -2.14 -0.87
N GLU A 166 -14.60 -1.58 -1.95
CA GLU A 166 -15.31 -1.47 -3.22
C GLU A 166 -15.42 -2.83 -3.91
N ILE A 167 -14.36 -3.65 -3.86
CA ILE A 167 -14.37 -5.05 -4.35
C ILE A 167 -15.41 -5.86 -3.59
N ASP A 168 -15.46 -5.76 -2.26
CA ASP A 168 -16.47 -6.41 -1.43
C ASP A 168 -17.90 -6.03 -1.86
N GLY A 169 -18.13 -4.74 -2.16
CA GLY A 169 -19.41 -4.25 -2.67
C GLY A 169 -19.80 -4.89 -4.00
N ILE A 170 -18.86 -5.02 -4.93
CA ILE A 170 -19.08 -5.67 -6.24
C ILE A 170 -19.41 -7.15 -6.04
N THR A 171 -18.72 -7.84 -5.14
CA THR A 171 -18.98 -9.26 -4.81
C THR A 171 -20.38 -9.46 -4.23
N VAL A 172 -20.81 -8.59 -3.30
CA VAL A 172 -22.16 -8.66 -2.72
C VAL A 172 -23.23 -8.48 -3.79
N GLU A 173 -23.05 -7.51 -4.69
CA GLU A 173 -23.98 -7.25 -5.78
C GLU A 173 -24.05 -8.44 -6.76
N LEU A 174 -22.91 -9.01 -7.15
CA LEU A 174 -22.85 -10.21 -8.00
C LEU A 174 -23.62 -11.38 -7.38
N ASN A 175 -23.44 -11.63 -6.09
CA ASN A 175 -24.15 -12.70 -5.38
C ASN A 175 -25.67 -12.48 -5.37
N GLN A 176 -26.13 -11.23 -5.27
CA GLN A 176 -27.55 -10.91 -5.37
C GLN A 176 -28.10 -11.20 -6.77
N ILE A 177 -27.33 -10.89 -7.82
CA ILE A 177 -27.71 -11.17 -9.20
C ILE A 177 -27.77 -12.69 -9.45
N LEU A 178 -26.77 -13.44 -9.00
CA LEU A 178 -26.74 -14.90 -9.10
C LEU A 178 -27.96 -15.53 -8.42
N LEU A 179 -28.31 -15.07 -7.22
CA LEU A 179 -29.49 -15.54 -6.49
C LEU A 179 -30.80 -15.20 -7.22
N ALA A 180 -30.88 -14.03 -7.86
CA ALA A 180 -32.03 -13.64 -8.67
C ALA A 180 -32.17 -14.54 -9.91
N MET A 181 -31.06 -14.89 -10.57
CA MET A 181 -31.05 -15.82 -11.69
C MET A 181 -31.48 -17.23 -11.30
N GLU A 182 -30.96 -17.76 -10.19
CA GLU A 182 -31.34 -19.09 -9.71
C GLU A 182 -32.86 -19.18 -9.46
N LYS A 183 -33.46 -18.12 -8.90
CA LYS A 183 -34.92 -18.05 -8.70
C LYS A 183 -35.68 -18.05 -10.02
N LEU A 184 -35.18 -17.34 -11.04
CA LEU A 184 -35.79 -17.29 -12.37
C LEU A 184 -35.69 -18.64 -13.08
N GLU A 185 -34.54 -19.31 -13.01
CA GLU A 185 -34.33 -20.63 -13.61
C GLU A 185 -35.22 -21.70 -12.97
N ASN A 186 -35.34 -21.68 -11.64
CA ASN A 186 -36.26 -22.56 -10.91
C ASN A 186 -37.72 -22.32 -11.32
N SER A 187 -38.12 -21.05 -11.48
CA SER A 187 -39.46 -20.68 -11.93
C SER A 187 -39.74 -21.14 -13.37
N ALA A 188 -38.75 -21.02 -14.27
CA ALA A 188 -38.86 -21.50 -15.65
C ALA A 188 -38.89 -23.04 -15.75
N THR A 189 -38.17 -23.73 -14.87
CA THR A 189 -38.13 -25.21 -14.82
C THR A 189 -39.43 -25.80 -14.28
N GLN A 190 -40.09 -25.14 -13.31
CA GLN A 190 -41.41 -25.56 -12.81
C GLN A 190 -42.53 -25.43 -13.86
N LEU A 191 -42.32 -24.64 -14.91
CA LEU A 191 -43.26 -24.46 -16.03
C LEU A 191 -43.01 -25.43 -17.19
N ARG A 192 -41.97 -26.28 -17.13
CA ARG A 192 -41.65 -27.26 -18.18
C ARG A 192 -42.51 -28.50 -18.12
#